data_AF-A0A1E9ATE1-F1
#
_entry.id   AF-A0A1E9ATE1-F1
#
_cell.length_a   1.000
_cell.length_b   1.000
_cell.length_c   1.000
_cell.angle_alpha   90.00
_cell.angle_beta   90.00
_cell.angle_gamma   90.00
#
_symmetry.space_group_name_H-M   'P 1'
#
loop_
_entity.id
_entity.type
_entity.pdbx_description
1 polymer ?
#
loop_
_entity_poly.entity_id
_entity_poly.type
_entity_poly.pdbx_seq_one_letter_code
_entity_poly.pdbx_strand_id
1 'polypeptide(L)'
;MWINKNDKKERPSIYIKSIDFKDGTKLDLNPNSIVIFTGANNCGKSQILRDIETLIHDSNSDTIVVNKLNLEFKGDLDQNFFKGRISKDEKGYYYLENYSLLYNQLKENWDSKNLYYLYRMFVSRLDTEERLISSKTKQLYGQNRYEKINALNQLYNSNELEDKISNLFYEGFNQELIVNRRYGIHVALHVGKRPKWEGERDGESIYYRTVNSLPLLDSQGDGMRSFASIILDAFTSDFPITLIDEPEAFLHPPQARIIGKMLGGT
;
A
#
# COMPACT_ATOMS: atom_id res chain seq x y z
N MET A 1 -29.67 27.03 -6.00
CA MET A 1 -28.67 27.23 -4.93
C MET A 1 -27.33 26.78 -5.51
N TRP A 2 -26.45 27.72 -5.83
CA TRP A 2 -25.25 27.47 -6.62
C TRP A 2 -24.21 26.75 -5.75
N ILE A 3 -23.81 25.52 -6.13
CA ILE A 3 -22.68 24.83 -5.50
C ILE A 3 -21.42 25.46 -6.06
N ASN A 4 -20.70 26.18 -5.20
CA ASN A 4 -19.43 26.81 -5.48
C ASN A 4 -18.41 25.72 -5.87
N LYS A 5 -17.84 25.81 -7.07
CA LYS A 5 -16.94 24.79 -7.64
C LYS A 5 -15.48 24.90 -7.19
N ASN A 6 -15.19 25.68 -6.13
CA ASN A 6 -13.82 26.12 -5.81
C ASN A 6 -13.25 25.78 -4.42
N ASP A 7 -13.90 24.95 -3.59
CA ASP A 7 -13.29 24.46 -2.33
C ASP A 7 -13.09 22.94 -2.35
N LYS A 8 -12.34 22.42 -3.32
CA LYS A 8 -11.67 21.13 -3.09
C LYS A 8 -10.50 21.40 -2.16
N LYS A 9 -10.78 21.36 -0.85
CA LYS A 9 -9.74 21.39 0.18
C LYS A 9 -8.67 20.38 -0.18
N GLU A 10 -7.42 20.83 -0.28
CA GLU A 10 -6.29 19.98 -0.66
C GLU A 10 -6.16 18.85 0.37
N ARG A 11 -6.08 17.60 -0.10
CA ARG A 11 -6.00 16.43 0.79
C ARG A 11 -4.66 16.47 1.55
N PRO A 12 -4.65 16.09 2.85
CA PRO A 12 -3.42 15.95 3.62
C PRO A 12 -2.45 15.01 2.90
N SER A 13 -1.25 15.49 2.64
CA SER A 13 -0.20 14.74 1.96
C SER A 13 1.18 15.28 2.32
N ILE A 14 2.20 14.46 2.13
CA ILE A 14 3.61 14.85 2.29
C ILE A 14 4.37 14.50 1.03
N TYR A 15 5.47 15.21 0.78
CA TYR A 15 6.43 14.81 -0.25
C TYR A 15 7.86 15.05 0.23
N ILE A 16 8.77 14.21 -0.23
CA ILE A 16 10.21 14.38 0.01
C ILE A 16 10.74 15.37 -1.03
N LYS A 17 11.13 16.56 -0.58
CA LYS A 17 11.73 17.59 -1.43
C LYS A 17 13.21 17.35 -1.68
N SER A 18 13.91 16.87 -0.66
CA SER A 18 15.30 16.48 -0.81
C SER A 18 15.71 15.43 0.21
N ILE A 19 16.73 14.66 -0.16
CA ILE A 19 17.42 13.68 0.67
C ILE A 19 18.87 14.11 0.77
N ASP A 20 19.33 14.40 1.98
CA ASP A 20 20.74 14.68 2.27
C ASP A 20 21.38 13.40 2.82
N PHE A 21 22.48 12.94 2.24
CA PHE A 21 23.17 11.71 2.63
C PHE A 21 24.37 12.00 3.53
N LYS A 22 24.80 11.00 4.32
CA LYS A 22 25.93 11.14 5.26
C LYS A 22 27.29 11.33 4.56
N ASP A 23 27.39 10.99 3.28
CA ASP A 23 28.60 11.25 2.46
C ASP A 23 28.66 12.68 1.90
N GLY A 24 27.67 13.53 2.21
CA GLY A 24 27.56 14.90 1.73
C GLY A 24 26.85 15.05 0.39
N THR A 25 26.46 13.95 -0.26
CA THR A 25 25.62 14.02 -1.46
C THR A 25 24.21 14.49 -1.12
N LYS A 26 23.56 15.14 -2.08
CA LYS A 26 22.20 15.65 -1.95
C LYS A 26 21.40 15.30 -3.20
N LEU A 27 20.19 14.80 -2.99
CA LEU A 27 19.23 14.51 -4.05
C LEU A 27 18.00 15.40 -3.87
N ASP A 28 17.82 16.37 -4.76
CA ASP A 28 16.59 17.17 -4.84
C ASP A 28 15.54 16.45 -5.71
N LEU A 29 14.27 16.49 -5.29
CA LEU A 29 13.17 15.76 -5.88
C LEU A 29 12.00 16.68 -6.23
N ASN A 30 11.33 16.37 -7.34
CA ASN A 30 10.08 16.99 -7.72
C ASN A 30 8.88 16.15 -7.24
N PRO A 31 7.67 16.73 -7.12
CA PRO A 31 6.46 15.95 -6.92
C PRO A 31 6.33 14.84 -7.98
N ASN A 32 5.85 13.66 -7.56
CA ASN A 32 5.71 12.46 -8.41
C ASN A 32 7.02 11.93 -9.01
N SER A 33 8.16 12.17 -8.35
CA SER A 33 9.44 11.57 -8.75
C SER A 33 9.46 10.07 -8.50
N ILE A 34 9.97 9.31 -9.47
CA ILE A 34 10.34 7.90 -9.32
C ILE A 34 11.85 7.83 -9.20
N VAL A 35 12.33 7.34 -8.05
CA VAL A 35 13.76 7.26 -7.74
C VAL A 35 14.18 5.80 -7.71
N ILE A 36 15.21 5.45 -8.47
CA ILE A 36 15.78 4.10 -8.49
C ILE A 36 17.18 4.15 -7.92
N PHE A 37 17.37 3.51 -6.76
CA PHE A 37 18.69 3.30 -6.17
C PHE A 37 19.28 2.00 -6.70
N THR A 38 20.38 2.09 -7.44
CA THR A 38 21.10 0.94 -8.02
C THR A 38 22.55 0.91 -7.52
N GLY A 39 23.15 -0.26 -7.52
CA GLY A 39 24.51 -0.49 -7.01
C GLY A 39 24.76 -1.95 -6.68
N ALA A 40 26.01 -2.27 -6.33
CA ALA A 40 26.41 -3.62 -5.95
C ALA A 40 25.65 -4.15 -4.72
N ASN A 41 25.71 -5.46 -4.50
CA ASN A 41 25.16 -6.05 -3.27
C ASN A 41 25.88 -5.48 -2.05
N ASN A 42 25.14 -5.28 -0.96
CA ASN A 42 25.63 -4.74 0.32
C ASN A 42 26.14 -3.28 0.29
N CYS A 43 25.83 -2.48 -0.74
CA CYS A 43 26.20 -1.06 -0.78
C CYS A 43 25.23 -0.12 -0.02
N GLY A 44 24.26 -0.67 0.73
CA GLY A 44 23.34 0.11 1.56
C GLY A 44 21.99 0.49 0.94
N LYS A 45 21.60 -0.07 -0.22
CA LYS A 45 20.33 0.25 -0.91
C LYS A 45 19.10 0.08 0.00
N SER A 46 18.95 -1.10 0.60
CA SER A 46 17.87 -1.39 1.55
C SER A 46 17.94 -0.49 2.79
N GLN A 47 19.15 -0.08 3.20
CA GLN A 47 19.34 0.81 4.34
C GLN A 47 18.86 2.23 4.04
N ILE A 48 19.03 2.72 2.81
CA ILE A 48 18.47 4.02 2.39
C ILE A 48 16.95 4.03 2.59
N LEU A 49 16.24 2.98 2.16
CA LEU A 49 14.78 2.91 2.31
C LEU A 49 14.36 2.84 3.79
N ARG A 50 15.10 2.10 4.63
CA ARG A 50 14.85 2.04 6.08
C ARG A 50 15.10 3.39 6.75
N ASP A 51 16.17 4.08 6.39
CA ASP A 51 16.50 5.39 6.93
C ASP A 51 15.44 6.43 6.53
N ILE A 52 14.93 6.36 5.28
CA ILE A 52 13.85 7.23 4.82
C ILE A 52 12.60 7.01 5.67
N GLU A 53 12.12 5.77 5.82
CA GLU A 53 10.96 5.47 6.68
C GLU A 53 11.19 5.96 8.12
N THR A 54 12.38 5.69 8.67
CA THR A 54 12.78 6.08 10.03
C THR A 54 12.73 7.59 10.23
N LEU A 55 13.27 8.37 9.28
CA LEU A 55 13.28 9.84 9.36
C LEU A 55 11.92 10.47 9.10
N ILE A 56 11.02 9.79 8.39
CA ILE A 56 9.62 10.23 8.28
C ILE A 56 8.87 9.97 9.59
N HIS A 57 9.14 8.86 10.26
CA HIS A 57 8.59 8.56 11.59
C HIS A 57 9.11 9.54 12.66
N ASP A 58 10.43 9.74 12.74
CA ASP A 58 11.07 10.70 13.64
C ASP A 58 12.28 11.35 12.97
N SER A 59 12.16 12.64 12.67
CA SER A 59 13.18 13.43 11.98
C SER A 59 14.50 13.58 12.75
N ASN A 60 14.53 13.26 14.05
CA ASN A 60 15.73 13.34 14.88
C ASN A 60 16.46 11.99 15.06
N SER A 61 15.93 10.93 14.46
CA SER A 61 16.54 9.60 14.56
C SER A 61 17.93 9.58 13.92
N ASP A 62 18.89 8.94 14.60
CA ASP A 62 20.21 8.68 14.01
C ASP A 62 20.13 7.44 13.11
N THR A 63 20.45 7.65 11.84
CA THR A 63 20.33 6.72 10.71
C THR A 63 21.71 6.30 10.21
N ILE A 64 21.81 5.45 9.19
CA ILE A 64 23.13 4.92 8.74
C ILE A 64 23.65 5.63 7.50
N VAL A 65 22.80 5.86 6.49
CA VAL A 65 23.14 6.35 5.15
C VAL A 65 22.52 7.71 4.87
N VAL A 66 21.23 7.89 5.17
CA VAL A 66 20.53 9.17 4.94
C VAL A 66 20.73 10.06 6.16
N ASN A 67 21.28 11.25 6.00
CA ASN A 67 21.49 12.19 7.11
C ASN A 67 20.21 12.95 7.48
N LYS A 68 19.47 13.43 6.48
CA LYS A 68 18.29 14.27 6.70
C LYS A 68 17.31 14.19 5.54
N LEU A 69 16.02 14.28 5.87
CA LEU A 69 14.95 14.50 4.91
C LEU A 69 14.41 15.92 5.00
N ASN A 70 14.15 16.52 3.86
CA ASN A 70 13.35 17.74 3.76
C ASN A 70 11.96 17.37 3.26
N LEU A 71 10.98 17.38 4.16
CA LEU A 71 9.58 17.08 3.86
C LEU A 71 8.80 18.38 3.67
N GLU A 72 7.93 18.40 2.67
CA GLU A 72 6.91 19.44 2.54
C GLU A 72 5.53 18.82 2.72
N PHE A 73 4.69 19.53 3.49
CA PHE A 73 3.35 19.14 3.87
C PHE A 73 2.36 19.94 3.03
N LYS A 74 1.33 19.26 2.54
CA LYS A 74 0.26 19.83 1.72
C LYS A 74 -1.10 19.51 2.32
N GLY A 75 -2.02 20.45 2.20
CA GLY A 75 -3.37 20.35 2.76
C GLY A 75 -3.41 20.39 4.30
N ASP A 76 -4.61 20.63 4.82
CA ASP A 76 -4.87 20.59 6.25
C ASP A 76 -5.47 19.25 6.64
N LEU A 77 -4.95 18.64 7.71
CA LEU A 77 -5.58 17.48 8.33
C LEU A 77 -7.03 17.80 8.73
N ASP A 78 -7.95 16.94 8.32
CA ASP A 78 -9.34 16.98 8.76
C ASP A 78 -9.85 15.56 9.09
N GLN A 79 -11.02 15.49 9.72
CA GLN A 79 -11.58 14.20 10.12
C GLN A 79 -11.96 13.30 8.93
N ASN A 80 -12.18 13.85 7.74
CA ASN A 80 -12.49 13.05 6.55
C ASN A 80 -11.27 12.27 6.07
N PHE A 81 -10.05 12.74 6.33
CA PHE A 81 -8.82 12.01 6.02
C PHE A 81 -8.80 10.60 6.63
N PHE A 82 -9.37 10.44 7.83
CA PHE A 82 -9.38 9.17 8.55
C PHE A 82 -10.52 8.22 8.13
N LYS A 83 -11.55 8.73 7.46
CA LYS A 83 -12.71 7.92 7.04
C LYS A 83 -12.27 6.83 6.07
N GLY A 84 -12.57 5.58 6.41
CA GLY A 84 -12.18 4.44 5.57
C GLY A 84 -10.67 4.17 5.57
N ARG A 85 -9.90 4.74 6.51
CA ARG A 85 -8.48 4.42 6.69
C ARG A 85 -8.19 3.76 8.04
N ILE A 86 -8.82 4.28 9.09
CA ILE A 86 -8.69 3.80 10.47
C ILE A 86 -10.05 3.81 11.18
N SER A 87 -10.15 3.06 12.26
CA SER A 87 -11.37 3.02 13.09
C SER A 87 -11.44 4.21 14.06
N LYS A 88 -12.67 4.54 14.46
CA LYS A 88 -12.98 5.56 15.47
C LYS A 88 -14.03 5.01 16.42
N ASP A 89 -13.86 5.21 17.73
CA ASP A 89 -14.87 4.84 18.71
C ASP A 89 -15.90 5.95 19.01
N GLU A 90 -16.91 5.58 19.81
CA GLU A 90 -17.98 6.48 20.27
C GLU A 90 -17.45 7.67 21.10
N LYS A 91 -16.30 7.51 21.76
CA LYS A 91 -15.66 8.56 22.55
C LYS A 91 -14.81 9.51 21.68
N GLY A 92 -14.66 9.20 20.40
CA GLY A 92 -13.94 10.02 19.43
C GLY A 92 -12.46 9.69 19.28
N TYR A 93 -11.96 8.61 19.87
CA TYR A 93 -10.59 8.16 19.69
C TYR A 93 -10.42 7.47 18.35
N TYR A 94 -9.35 7.85 17.65
CA TYR A 94 -8.87 7.20 16.44
C TYR A 94 -7.81 6.18 16.82
N TYR A 95 -7.88 4.99 16.24
CA TYR A 95 -6.99 3.88 16.54
C TYR A 95 -5.92 3.75 15.45
N LEU A 96 -4.66 4.00 15.82
CA LEU A 96 -3.49 3.93 14.94
C LEU A 96 -2.52 2.88 15.50
N GLU A 97 -2.59 1.66 14.97
CA GLU A 97 -1.79 0.51 15.41
C GLU A 97 -1.85 0.27 16.93
N ASN A 98 -0.87 0.74 17.69
CA ASN A 98 -0.76 0.56 19.14
C ASN A 98 -1.20 1.80 19.92
N TYR A 99 -1.68 2.84 19.24
CA TYR A 99 -2.05 4.12 19.83
C TYR A 99 -3.54 4.42 19.64
N SER A 100 -4.13 5.12 20.60
CA SER A 100 -5.45 5.71 20.48
C SER A 100 -5.38 7.19 20.86
N LEU A 101 -5.78 8.06 19.93
CA LEU A 101 -5.61 9.51 20.05
C LEU A 101 -6.89 10.24 19.65
N LEU A 102 -7.16 11.36 20.30
CA LEU A 102 -8.21 12.28 19.88
C LEU A 102 -7.75 13.06 18.64
N TYR A 103 -8.71 13.49 17.82
CA TYR A 103 -8.43 14.29 16.62
C TYR A 103 -7.55 15.51 16.89
N ASN A 104 -7.76 16.22 18.01
CA ASN A 104 -6.99 17.43 18.33
C ASN A 104 -5.49 17.12 18.52
N GLN A 105 -5.15 15.97 19.10
CA GLN A 105 -3.77 15.53 19.26
C GLN A 105 -3.15 15.21 17.90
N LEU A 106 -3.88 14.48 17.04
CA LEU A 106 -3.44 14.19 15.68
C LEU A 106 -3.26 15.46 14.83
N LYS A 107 -4.16 16.45 15.00
CA LYS A 107 -4.07 17.74 14.34
C LYS A 107 -2.87 18.55 14.81
N GLU A 108 -2.60 18.56 16.12
CA GLU A 108 -1.42 19.19 16.69
C GLU A 108 -0.12 18.55 16.16
N ASN A 109 -0.07 17.22 16.06
CA ASN A 109 1.06 16.52 15.45
C ASN A 109 1.26 16.94 13.98
N TRP A 110 0.18 16.96 13.18
CA TRP A 110 0.25 17.43 11.80
C TRP A 110 0.74 18.88 11.68
N ASP A 111 0.18 19.79 12.48
CA ASP A 111 0.49 21.23 12.41
C ASP A 111 1.91 21.54 12.89
N SER A 112 2.42 20.76 13.84
CA SER A 112 3.82 20.80 14.28
C SER A 112 4.78 20.05 13.34
N LYS A 113 4.28 19.49 12.23
CA LYS A 113 5.05 18.66 11.27
C LYS A 113 5.69 17.42 11.90
N ASN A 114 5.09 16.91 12.96
CA ASN A 114 5.50 15.69 13.64
C ASN A 114 4.63 14.52 13.16
N LEU A 115 5.23 13.53 12.51
CA LEU A 115 4.52 12.38 11.96
C LEU A 115 4.63 11.12 12.81
N TYR A 116 5.13 11.19 14.05
CA TYR A 116 5.38 10.02 14.90
C TYR A 116 4.20 9.02 14.93
N TYR A 117 2.97 9.53 15.13
CA TYR A 117 1.77 8.68 15.11
C TYR A 117 1.16 8.48 13.71
N LEU A 118 1.48 9.36 12.75
CA LEU A 118 0.80 9.46 11.46
C LEU A 118 1.60 8.89 10.28
N TYR A 119 2.90 8.61 10.42
CA TYR A 119 3.79 8.32 9.29
C TYR A 119 3.31 7.14 8.43
N ARG A 120 2.73 6.10 9.03
CA ARG A 120 2.17 4.93 8.33
C ARG A 120 0.88 5.21 7.55
N MET A 121 0.32 6.41 7.67
CA MET A 121 -0.74 6.90 6.80
C MET A 121 -0.19 7.57 5.53
N PHE A 122 1.12 7.83 5.50
CA PHE A 122 1.79 8.55 4.42
C PHE A 122 2.90 7.74 3.71
N VAL A 123 3.39 6.67 4.33
CA VAL A 123 4.47 5.84 3.79
C VAL A 123 4.03 4.38 3.70
N SER A 124 4.23 3.76 2.54
CA SER A 124 4.26 2.31 2.37
C SER A 124 5.70 1.84 2.23
N ARG A 125 6.07 0.75 2.92
CA ARG A 125 7.35 0.09 2.73
C ARG A 125 7.13 -1.39 2.42
N LEU A 126 7.44 -1.76 1.18
CA LEU A 126 7.42 -3.13 0.70
C LEU A 126 8.85 -3.66 0.65
N ASP A 127 9.36 -4.17 1.76
CA ASP A 127 10.59 -4.93 1.73
C ASP A 127 10.38 -6.36 1.23
N THR A 128 11.47 -7.12 1.14
CA THR A 128 11.43 -8.51 0.66
C THR A 128 10.47 -9.38 1.47
N GLU A 129 10.38 -9.22 2.79
CA GLU A 129 9.45 -10.01 3.61
C GLU A 129 8.01 -9.55 3.43
N GLU A 130 7.76 -8.25 3.49
CA GLU A 130 6.42 -7.67 3.34
C GLU A 130 5.82 -8.02 1.98
N ARG A 131 6.63 -8.03 0.91
CA ARG A 131 6.19 -8.49 -0.41
C ARG A 131 5.74 -9.95 -0.45
N LEU A 132 6.21 -10.80 0.45
CA LEU A 132 5.80 -12.21 0.52
C LEU A 132 4.57 -12.44 1.39
N ILE A 133 4.21 -11.47 2.25
CA ILE A 133 3.12 -11.63 3.22
C ILE A 133 1.95 -10.67 3.03
N SER A 134 2.11 -9.53 2.34
CA SER A 134 1.08 -8.50 2.27
C SER A 134 -0.15 -8.94 1.46
N SER A 135 0.03 -9.81 0.47
CA SER A 135 -1.03 -10.45 -0.31
C SER A 135 -1.64 -11.70 0.35
N LYS A 136 -1.12 -12.17 1.49
CA LYS A 136 -1.62 -13.38 2.15
C LYS A 136 -3.06 -13.20 2.61
N THR A 137 -3.78 -14.31 2.74
CA THR A 137 -5.13 -14.35 3.29
C THR A 137 -5.21 -13.56 4.61
N LYS A 138 -6.16 -12.63 4.70
CA LYS A 138 -6.38 -11.77 5.88
C LYS A 138 -7.82 -11.85 6.34
N GLN A 139 -8.06 -11.58 7.61
CA GLN A 139 -9.40 -11.43 8.15
C GLN A 139 -10.10 -10.21 7.52
N LEU A 140 -11.42 -10.32 7.30
CA LEU A 140 -12.26 -9.23 6.83
C LEU A 140 -12.23 -8.07 7.83
N TYR A 141 -12.08 -6.84 7.31
CA TYR A 141 -12.09 -5.63 8.12
C TYR A 141 -13.37 -5.46 8.95
N GLY A 142 -13.20 -4.96 10.18
CA GLY A 142 -14.30 -4.56 11.06
C GLY A 142 -14.52 -5.50 12.24
N GLN A 143 -13.60 -6.44 12.47
CA GLN A 143 -13.65 -7.36 13.60
C GLN A 143 -12.82 -6.85 14.80
N ASN A 144 -11.82 -6.00 14.56
CA ASN A 144 -10.97 -5.40 15.60
C ASN A 144 -10.85 -3.88 15.40
N ARG A 145 -10.89 -3.11 16.49
CA ARG A 145 -10.78 -1.64 16.48
C ARG A 145 -9.39 -1.16 16.04
N TYR A 146 -8.35 -1.97 16.19
CA TYR A 146 -7.01 -1.62 15.73
C TYR A 146 -6.73 -2.08 14.29
N GLU A 147 -7.69 -2.73 13.60
CA GLU A 147 -7.50 -3.13 12.21
C GLU A 147 -7.36 -1.91 11.29
N LYS A 148 -6.31 -1.92 10.48
CA LYS A 148 -6.13 -0.99 9.36
C LYS A 148 -6.85 -1.55 8.14
N ILE A 149 -7.49 -0.68 7.36
CA ILE A 149 -7.99 -1.06 6.04
C ILE A 149 -6.77 -1.38 5.16
N ASN A 150 -6.67 -2.64 4.74
CA ASN A 150 -5.57 -3.15 3.93
C ASN A 150 -5.99 -3.32 2.46
N ALA A 151 -5.02 -3.59 1.60
CA ALA A 151 -5.21 -3.77 0.16
C ALA A 151 -6.29 -4.80 -0.20
N LEU A 152 -6.32 -5.95 0.49
CA LEU A 152 -7.31 -7.00 0.25
C LEU A 152 -8.73 -6.57 0.61
N ASN A 153 -8.91 -5.79 1.68
CA ASN A 153 -10.20 -5.25 2.05
C ASN A 153 -10.72 -4.23 1.03
N GLN A 154 -9.84 -3.43 0.44
CA GLN A 154 -10.23 -2.53 -0.65
C GLN A 154 -10.59 -3.30 -1.92
N LEU A 155 -9.77 -4.30 -2.26
CA LEU A 155 -10.01 -5.17 -3.42
C LEU A 155 -11.33 -5.95 -3.30
N TYR A 156 -11.64 -6.45 -2.10
CA TYR A 156 -12.89 -7.15 -1.80
C TYR A 156 -14.13 -6.32 -2.21
N ASN A 157 -14.08 -5.00 -2.03
CA ASN A 157 -15.20 -4.09 -2.26
C ASN A 157 -15.24 -3.49 -3.69
N SER A 158 -14.29 -3.81 -4.57
CA SER A 158 -14.22 -3.20 -5.91
C SER A 158 -13.89 -4.20 -7.01
N ASN A 159 -14.88 -4.51 -7.84
CA ASN A 159 -14.71 -5.36 -9.03
C ASN A 159 -13.79 -4.70 -10.06
N GLU A 160 -13.91 -3.39 -10.27
CA GLU A 160 -13.06 -2.64 -11.21
C GLU A 160 -11.58 -2.72 -10.83
N LEU A 161 -11.29 -2.64 -9.52
CA LEU A 161 -9.94 -2.77 -8.98
C LEU A 161 -9.43 -4.22 -9.10
N GLU A 162 -10.29 -5.21 -8.83
CA GLU A 162 -9.98 -6.62 -9.05
C GLU A 162 -9.64 -6.90 -10.51
N ASP A 163 -10.45 -6.42 -11.46
CA ASP A 163 -10.21 -6.64 -12.89
C ASP A 163 -8.88 -6.02 -13.33
N LYS A 164 -8.58 -4.80 -12.87
CA LYS A 164 -7.30 -4.12 -13.18
C LYS A 164 -6.09 -4.92 -12.66
N ILE A 165 -6.14 -5.35 -11.42
CA ILE A 165 -5.08 -6.14 -10.78
C ILE A 165 -4.95 -7.53 -11.44
N SER A 166 -6.08 -8.19 -11.69
CA SER A 166 -6.13 -9.51 -12.34
C SER A 166 -5.58 -9.46 -13.76
N ASN A 167 -5.84 -8.40 -14.53
CA ASN A 167 -5.29 -8.24 -15.87
C ASN A 167 -3.76 -8.12 -15.85
N LEU A 168 -3.19 -7.32 -14.93
CA LEU A 168 -1.73 -7.21 -14.79
C LEU A 168 -1.10 -8.52 -14.32
N PHE A 169 -1.76 -9.23 -13.41
CA PHE A 169 -1.33 -10.54 -12.97
C PHE A 169 -1.35 -11.56 -14.12
N TYR A 170 -2.38 -11.51 -14.98
CA TYR A 170 -2.50 -12.34 -16.16
C TYR A 170 -1.40 -12.06 -17.19
N GLU A 171 -1.02 -10.80 -17.41
CA GLU A 171 0.13 -10.45 -18.26
C GLU A 171 1.44 -11.10 -17.79
N GLY A 172 1.65 -11.23 -16.48
CA GLY A 172 2.88 -11.78 -15.89
C GLY A 172 2.92 -13.30 -15.73
N PHE A 173 1.76 -13.93 -15.53
CA PHE A 173 1.66 -15.35 -15.14
C PHE A 173 0.70 -16.18 -15.99
N ASN A 174 -0.04 -15.57 -16.93
CA ASN A 174 -1.08 -16.24 -17.73
C ASN A 174 -2.11 -16.99 -16.87
N GLN A 175 -2.40 -16.42 -15.70
CA GLN A 175 -3.39 -16.88 -14.73
C GLN A 175 -4.14 -15.65 -14.22
N GLU A 176 -5.41 -15.76 -13.89
CA GLU A 176 -6.17 -14.68 -13.29
C GLU A 176 -6.01 -14.70 -11.77
N LEU A 177 -6.07 -13.51 -11.16
CA LEU A 177 -6.08 -13.34 -9.72
C LEU A 177 -7.52 -13.05 -9.28
N ILE A 178 -8.09 -13.95 -8.49
CA ILE A 178 -9.53 -13.97 -8.19
C ILE A 178 -9.73 -13.74 -6.70
N VAL A 179 -10.54 -12.74 -6.36
CA VAL A 179 -10.93 -12.49 -4.96
C VAL A 179 -12.03 -13.46 -4.56
N ASN A 180 -11.76 -14.25 -3.51
CA ASN A 180 -12.77 -15.12 -2.93
C ASN A 180 -13.56 -14.38 -1.85
N ARG A 181 -14.72 -13.84 -2.25
CA ARG A 181 -15.63 -13.13 -1.33
C ARG A 181 -16.47 -14.06 -0.45
N ARG A 182 -16.33 -15.39 -0.61
CA ARG A 182 -17.06 -16.40 0.17
C ARG A 182 -16.09 -17.29 0.98
N TYR A 183 -14.94 -16.75 1.40
CA TYR A 183 -13.94 -17.47 2.18
C TYR A 183 -14.13 -17.29 3.70
N GLY A 184 -15.37 -17.47 4.16
CA GLY A 184 -15.74 -17.31 5.58
C GLY A 184 -15.52 -15.88 6.09
N ILE A 185 -14.79 -15.75 7.20
CA ILE A 185 -14.42 -14.45 7.79
C ILE A 185 -13.14 -13.85 7.20
N HIS A 186 -12.58 -14.47 6.15
CA HIS A 186 -11.32 -14.07 5.54
C HIS A 186 -11.53 -13.61 4.09
N VAL A 187 -10.59 -12.81 3.61
CA VAL A 187 -10.40 -12.49 2.19
C VAL A 187 -9.16 -13.23 1.71
N ALA A 188 -9.36 -14.14 0.76
CA ALA A 188 -8.31 -14.91 0.12
C ALA A 188 -8.27 -14.62 -1.38
N LEU A 189 -7.07 -14.74 -1.96
CA LEU A 189 -6.87 -14.67 -3.39
C LEU A 189 -6.58 -16.07 -3.94
N HIS A 190 -7.24 -16.42 -5.04
CA HIS A 190 -6.98 -17.63 -5.79
C HIS A 190 -6.34 -17.30 -7.13
N VAL A 191 -5.54 -18.24 -7.64
CA VAL A 191 -4.86 -18.13 -8.93
C VAL A 191 -5.41 -19.20 -9.87
N GLY A 192 -5.86 -18.82 -11.06
CA GLY A 192 -6.41 -19.78 -11.99
C GLY A 192 -7.18 -19.16 -13.15
N LYS A 193 -7.96 -20.00 -13.83
CA LYS A 193 -8.97 -19.53 -14.78
C LYS A 193 -10.24 -19.13 -14.03
N ARG A 194 -10.70 -17.89 -14.22
CA ARG A 194 -11.92 -17.38 -13.58
C ARG A 194 -13.14 -18.16 -14.09
N PRO A 195 -13.98 -18.70 -13.19
CA PRO A 195 -15.23 -19.31 -13.59
C PRO A 195 -16.17 -18.27 -14.20
N LYS A 196 -17.06 -18.71 -15.10
CA LYS A 196 -18.10 -17.82 -15.64
C LYS A 196 -19.18 -17.60 -14.59
N TRP A 197 -19.64 -16.37 -14.45
CA TRP A 197 -20.80 -16.03 -13.63
C TRP A 197 -22.08 -16.18 -14.45
N GLU A 198 -23.00 -17.04 -14.02
CA GLU A 198 -24.25 -17.32 -14.75
C GLU A 198 -25.43 -16.44 -14.32
N GLY A 199 -25.23 -15.44 -13.44
CA GLY A 199 -26.26 -14.44 -13.11
C GLY A 199 -27.28 -14.86 -12.05
N GLU A 200 -27.44 -16.16 -11.82
CA GLU A 200 -28.47 -16.73 -10.95
C GLU A 200 -27.91 -17.22 -9.60
N ARG A 201 -28.80 -17.49 -8.63
CA ARG A 201 -28.43 -17.96 -7.28
C ARG A 201 -27.61 -19.26 -7.31
N ASP A 202 -28.01 -20.21 -8.14
CA ASP A 202 -27.27 -21.46 -8.31
C ASP A 202 -25.93 -21.21 -9.02
N GLY A 203 -25.90 -20.23 -9.94
CA GLY A 203 -24.69 -19.73 -10.58
C GLY A 203 -23.66 -19.17 -9.59
N GLU A 204 -24.08 -18.41 -8.56
CA GLU A 204 -23.18 -17.94 -7.50
C GLU A 204 -22.55 -19.11 -6.73
N SER A 205 -23.37 -20.11 -6.39
CA SER A 205 -22.92 -21.28 -5.63
C SER A 205 -21.91 -22.12 -6.42
N ILE A 206 -22.16 -22.29 -7.72
CA ILE A 206 -21.24 -22.98 -8.65
C ILE A 206 -19.95 -22.17 -8.77
N TYR A 207 -20.04 -20.86 -8.99
CA TYR A 207 -18.89 -19.96 -9.12
C TYR A 207 -17.94 -20.11 -7.93
N TYR A 208 -18.42 -19.93 -6.70
CA TYR A 208 -17.55 -19.99 -5.53
C TYR A 208 -17.09 -21.41 -5.18
N ARG A 209 -17.84 -22.45 -5.54
CA ARG A 209 -17.34 -23.84 -5.46
C ARG A 209 -16.14 -24.03 -6.40
N THR A 210 -16.20 -23.50 -7.61
CA THR A 210 -15.09 -23.54 -8.56
C THR A 210 -13.92 -22.68 -8.08
N VAL A 211 -14.16 -21.46 -7.59
CA VAL A 211 -13.09 -20.62 -7.01
C VAL A 211 -12.39 -21.34 -5.86
N ASN A 212 -13.14 -21.97 -4.95
CA ASN A 212 -12.57 -22.75 -3.83
C ASN A 212 -11.73 -23.96 -4.28
N SER A 213 -11.92 -24.48 -5.50
CA SER A 213 -11.08 -25.55 -6.07
C SER A 213 -9.80 -25.04 -6.74
N LEU A 214 -9.68 -23.74 -7.00
CA LEU A 214 -8.47 -23.14 -7.55
C LEU A 214 -7.39 -23.04 -6.46
N PRO A 215 -6.10 -23.13 -6.82
CA PRO A 215 -5.01 -22.90 -5.88
C PRO A 215 -5.09 -21.52 -5.20
N LEU A 216 -4.79 -21.47 -3.91
CA LEU A 216 -4.60 -20.22 -3.18
C LEU A 216 -3.31 -19.54 -3.62
N LEU A 217 -3.31 -18.21 -3.68
CA LEU A 217 -2.09 -17.41 -3.87
C LEU A 217 -1.06 -17.71 -2.76
N ASP A 218 -1.52 -17.91 -1.53
CA ASP A 218 -0.69 -18.19 -0.36
C ASP A 218 0.21 -19.43 -0.53
N SER A 219 -0.26 -20.41 -1.29
CA SER A 219 0.45 -21.65 -1.60
C SER A 219 1.28 -21.61 -2.89
N GLN A 220 1.26 -20.49 -3.62
CA GLN A 220 2.09 -20.30 -4.81
C GLN A 220 3.52 -19.89 -4.44
N GLY A 221 4.41 -19.95 -5.44
CA GLY A 221 5.81 -19.54 -5.29
C GLY A 221 5.99 -18.03 -5.03
N ASP A 222 7.18 -17.68 -4.55
CA ASP A 222 7.52 -16.32 -4.12
C ASP A 222 7.32 -15.26 -5.22
N GLY A 223 7.56 -15.61 -6.49
CA GLY A 223 7.34 -14.70 -7.61
C GLY A 223 5.90 -14.23 -7.74
N MET A 224 4.91 -15.14 -7.63
CA MET A 224 3.49 -14.78 -7.70
C MET A 224 3.05 -13.95 -6.50
N ARG A 225 3.47 -14.34 -5.28
CA ARG A 225 3.13 -13.62 -4.05
C ARG A 225 3.73 -12.21 -4.05
N SER A 226 5.02 -12.10 -4.35
CA SER A 226 5.73 -10.82 -4.46
C SER A 226 5.11 -9.89 -5.51
N PHE A 227 4.82 -10.42 -6.70
CA PHE A 227 4.18 -9.64 -7.77
C PHE A 227 2.79 -9.15 -7.35
N ALA A 228 1.95 -10.03 -6.80
CA ALA A 228 0.62 -9.68 -6.32
C ALA A 228 0.67 -8.61 -5.23
N SER A 229 1.58 -8.73 -4.27
CA SER A 229 1.78 -7.74 -3.20
C SER A 229 2.14 -6.35 -3.75
N ILE A 230 3.05 -6.28 -4.72
CA ILE A 230 3.47 -5.00 -5.32
C ILE A 230 2.28 -4.34 -6.06
N ILE A 231 1.57 -5.08 -6.91
CA ILE A 231 0.44 -4.51 -7.66
C ILE A 231 -0.72 -4.14 -6.73
N LEU A 232 -0.98 -4.95 -5.69
CA LEU A 232 -2.00 -4.65 -4.69
C LEU A 232 -1.70 -3.32 -4.00
N ASP A 233 -0.49 -3.15 -3.48
CA ASP A 233 -0.06 -1.90 -2.85
C ASP A 233 -0.17 -0.74 -3.87
N ALA A 234 0.43 -0.86 -5.05
CA ALA A 234 0.43 0.22 -6.05
C ALA A 234 -0.97 0.72 -6.45
N PHE A 235 -2.00 -0.12 -6.44
CA PHE A 235 -3.37 0.27 -6.83
C PHE A 235 -4.35 0.50 -5.68
N THR A 236 -4.05 0.03 -4.47
CA THR A 236 -4.94 0.20 -3.31
C THR A 236 -4.40 1.25 -2.33
N SER A 237 -3.13 1.62 -2.45
CA SER A 237 -2.48 2.56 -1.55
C SER A 237 -2.70 4.01 -1.99
N ASP A 238 -3.26 4.81 -1.10
CA ASP A 238 -3.25 6.27 -1.19
C ASP A 238 -1.99 6.87 -0.51
N PHE A 239 -0.89 6.10 -0.39
CA PHE A 239 0.33 6.57 0.25
C PHE A 239 1.08 7.51 -0.71
N PRO A 240 1.40 8.76 -0.32
CA PRO A 240 2.19 9.65 -1.16
C PRO A 240 3.64 9.22 -1.32
N ILE A 241 4.16 8.36 -0.45
CA ILE A 241 5.51 7.82 -0.53
C ILE A 241 5.42 6.29 -0.47
N THR A 242 5.90 5.63 -1.53
CA THR A 242 6.02 4.16 -1.58
C THR A 242 7.49 3.80 -1.74
N LEU A 243 7.98 2.98 -0.81
CA LEU A 243 9.35 2.48 -0.76
C LEU A 243 9.33 0.99 -1.07
N ILE A 244 9.98 0.57 -2.15
CA ILE A 244 9.99 -0.83 -2.58
C ILE A 244 11.43 -1.32 -2.63
N ASP A 245 11.74 -2.37 -1.88
CA ASP A 245 13.05 -2.99 -1.86
C ASP A 245 13.10 -4.19 -2.82
N GLU A 246 14.15 -4.25 -3.63
CA GLU A 246 14.41 -5.31 -4.63
C GLU A 246 13.15 -5.77 -5.40
N PRO A 247 12.36 -4.87 -6.02
CA PRO A 247 11.07 -5.19 -6.64
C PRO A 247 11.12 -6.34 -7.65
N GLU A 248 12.27 -6.56 -8.28
CA GLU A 248 12.56 -7.62 -9.24
C GLU A 248 12.87 -8.99 -8.61
N ALA A 249 13.15 -9.06 -7.30
CA ALA A 249 13.46 -10.33 -6.64
C ALA A 249 12.30 -11.33 -6.83
N PHE A 250 12.67 -12.58 -7.12
CA PHE A 250 11.77 -13.69 -7.46
C PHE A 250 11.03 -13.57 -8.81
N LEU A 251 11.27 -12.51 -9.60
CA LEU A 251 10.61 -12.29 -10.89
C LEU A 251 11.51 -12.63 -12.07
N HIS A 252 10.94 -13.26 -13.09
CA HIS A 252 11.61 -13.36 -14.39
C HIS A 252 11.60 -12.00 -15.10
N PRO A 253 12.56 -11.73 -16.01
CA PRO A 253 12.68 -10.42 -16.66
C PRO A 253 11.38 -9.86 -17.28
N PRO A 254 10.50 -10.67 -17.91
CA PRO A 254 9.22 -10.17 -18.41
C PRO A 254 8.29 -9.64 -17.30
N GLN A 255 8.23 -10.31 -16.15
CA GLN A 255 7.41 -9.92 -15.00
C GLN A 255 7.94 -8.64 -14.36
N ALA A 256 9.26 -8.55 -14.17
CA ALA A 256 9.90 -7.33 -13.67
C ALA A 256 9.64 -6.12 -14.59
N ARG A 257 9.63 -6.34 -15.91
CA ARG A 257 9.29 -5.29 -16.89
C ARG A 257 7.85 -4.79 -16.76
N ILE A 258 6.89 -5.67 -16.45
CA ILE A 258 5.50 -5.28 -16.21
C ILE A 258 5.41 -4.37 -14.99
N ILE A 259 6.06 -4.75 -13.88
CA ILE A 259 6.14 -3.91 -12.68
C ILE A 259 6.77 -2.55 -12.99
N GLY A 260 7.91 -2.53 -13.69
CA GLY A 260 8.57 -1.28 -14.06
C GLY A 260 7.70 -0.36 -14.93
N LYS A 261 6.98 -0.92 -15.91
CA LYS A 261 6.04 -0.16 -16.75
C LYS A 261 4.87 0.40 -15.95
N MET A 262 4.34 -0.40 -15.01
CA MET A 262 3.25 0.02 -14.14
C MET A 262 3.70 1.17 -13.23
N LEU A 263 4.79 1.01 -12.49
CA LEU A 263 5.30 2.03 -11.57
C LEU A 263 5.72 3.30 -12.32
N GLY A 264 6.27 3.18 -13.53
CA GLY A 264 6.62 4.32 -14.39
C GLY A 264 5.43 5.08 -14.99
N GLY A 265 4.24 4.47 -14.99
CA GLY A 265 3.03 5.03 -15.60
C GLY A 265 1.99 5.55 -14.61
N THR A 266 2.21 5.36 -13.30
CA THR A 266 1.41 5.93 -12.20
C THR A 266 1.91 7.31 -11.82
#